data_AF-A0A7S4MGW1-F1
#
_entry.id   AF-A0A7S4MGW1-F1
#
_cell.length_a   1.000
_cell.length_b   1.000
_cell.length_c   1.000
_cell.angle_alpha   90.00
_cell.angle_beta   90.00
_cell.angle_gamma   90.00
#
_symmetry.space_group_name_H-M   'P 1'
#
loop_
_entity.id
_entity.type
_entity.pdbx_description
1 polymer ?
#
loop_
_entity_poly.entity_id
_entity_poly.type
_entity_poly.pdbx_seq_one_letter_code
_entity_poly.pdbx_strand_id
1 'polypeptide(L)'
;VAFERHYANAPVCCPSRATFWSGRHAHKITHASPIPGSDIRVRGAWNNYEGLPPDFDQRLDQVLTSEGYNTKVLGKRDWTAGSHTLNVRLNSWTMYTHFPYNITANGGWTDETDCKGNGSVSKGGGPRGNGTVHDDDWSVVREGLEWLPQAAQGPQPFFLYQGMTIVHPPYRTN
;
A
#
# COMPACT_ATOMS: atom_id res chain seq x y z
N VAL A 1 18.41 -0.67 17.76
CA VAL A 1 18.94 0.51 17.02
C VAL A 1 17.76 1.42 16.71
N ALA A 2 17.89 2.73 16.93
CA ALA A 2 16.88 3.72 16.52
C ALA A 2 17.48 4.61 15.42
N PHE A 3 16.68 4.93 14.40
CA PHE A 3 17.10 5.79 13.30
C PHE A 3 16.38 7.14 13.39
N GLU A 4 17.13 8.21 13.67
CA GLU A 4 16.58 9.58 13.74
C GLU A 4 16.41 10.22 12.37
N ARG A 5 17.03 9.63 11.33
CA ARG A 5 17.06 10.15 9.96
C ARG A 5 16.79 9.03 8.96
N HIS A 6 15.57 8.52 8.98
CA HIS A 6 15.07 7.55 7.99
C HIS A 6 14.05 8.22 7.08
N TYR A 7 14.13 7.93 5.78
CA TYR A 7 13.32 8.60 4.76
C TYR A 7 12.64 7.57 3.85
N ALA A 8 11.38 7.84 3.50
CA ALA A 8 10.71 7.16 2.40
C ALA A 8 11.09 7.82 1.07
N ASN A 9 11.11 7.05 -0.02
CA ASN A 9 11.49 7.60 -1.32
C ASN A 9 10.38 8.44 -1.97
N ALA A 10 9.13 8.19 -1.61
CA ALA A 10 7.96 8.87 -2.17
C ALA A 10 6.95 9.22 -1.08
N PRO A 11 6.20 10.33 -1.22
CA PRO A 11 5.28 10.82 -0.19
C PRO A 11 3.90 10.14 -0.21
N VAL A 12 3.73 9.03 -0.93
CA VAL A 12 2.43 8.36 -1.11
C VAL A 12 2.56 6.84 -1.20
N CYS A 13 1.49 6.12 -0.86
CA CYS A 13 1.46 4.69 -0.57
C CYS A 13 2.13 3.80 -1.63
N CYS A 14 1.57 3.71 -2.83
CA CYS A 14 2.02 2.74 -3.83
C CYS A 14 3.46 2.99 -4.30
N PRO A 15 3.86 4.22 -4.68
CA PRO A 15 5.27 4.56 -4.95
C PRO A 15 6.22 4.23 -3.78
N SER A 16 5.83 4.55 -2.53
CA SER A 16 6.67 4.27 -1.37
C SER A 16 6.90 2.76 -1.20
N ARG A 17 5.82 1.95 -1.29
CA ARG A 17 5.92 0.48 -1.26
C ARG A 17 6.73 -0.05 -2.44
N ALA A 18 6.50 0.45 -3.65
CA ALA A 18 7.23 0.04 -4.85
C ALA A 18 8.75 0.26 -4.70
N THR A 19 9.16 1.40 -4.13
CA THR A 19 10.58 1.69 -3.88
C THR A 19 11.19 0.80 -2.80
N PHE A 20 10.46 0.54 -1.71
CA PHE A 20 10.88 -0.39 -0.67
C PHE A 20 11.09 -1.80 -1.23
N TRP A 21 10.10 -2.29 -1.98
CA TRP A 21 10.08 -3.66 -2.48
C TRP A 21 11.03 -3.92 -3.65
N SER A 22 11.48 -2.89 -4.37
CA SER A 22 12.44 -3.05 -5.48
C SER A 22 13.84 -2.52 -5.18
N GLY A 23 14.02 -1.76 -4.10
CA GLY A 23 15.26 -1.03 -3.82
C GLY A 23 15.57 0.08 -4.83
N ARG A 24 14.59 0.50 -5.66
CA ARG A 24 14.78 1.50 -6.72
C ARG A 24 14.13 2.83 -6.34
N HIS A 25 14.77 3.93 -6.74
CA HIS A 25 14.12 5.24 -6.68
C HIS A 25 12.88 5.28 -7.57
N ALA A 26 11.84 6.00 -7.15
CA ALA A 26 10.54 6.04 -7.82
C ALA A 26 10.64 6.41 -9.32
N HIS A 27 11.49 7.37 -9.67
CA HIS A 27 11.74 7.80 -11.05
C HIS A 27 12.49 6.77 -11.93
N LYS A 28 13.02 5.69 -11.33
CA LYS A 28 13.65 4.57 -12.04
C LYS A 28 12.70 3.39 -12.27
N ILE A 29 11.47 3.45 -11.76
CA ILE A 29 10.45 2.41 -11.92
C ILE A 29 9.66 2.67 -13.21
N THR A 30 10.27 2.36 -14.36
CA THR A 30 9.63 2.53 -15.67
C THR A 30 8.74 1.34 -16.02
N HIS A 31 7.53 1.58 -16.54
CA HIS A 31 6.58 0.53 -16.89
C HIS A 31 5.65 0.97 -18.03
N ALA A 32 4.99 0.03 -18.70
CA ALA A 32 3.89 0.35 -19.61
C ALA A 32 2.68 0.80 -18.79
N SER A 33 1.91 1.76 -19.28
CA SER A 33 0.70 2.19 -18.60
C SER A 33 -0.27 1.01 -18.47
N PRO A 34 -0.83 0.75 -17.28
CA PRO A 34 -1.77 -0.35 -17.08
C PRO A 34 -3.18 -0.03 -17.61
N ILE A 35 -3.37 1.12 -18.26
CA ILE A 35 -4.63 1.49 -18.92
C ILE A 35 -4.82 0.61 -20.16
N PRO A 36 -5.95 -0.12 -20.28
CA PRO A 36 -6.22 -0.96 -21.43
C PRO A 36 -6.12 -0.20 -22.76
N GLY A 37 -5.36 -0.76 -23.71
CA GLY A 37 -5.16 -0.17 -25.04
C GLY A 37 -4.19 1.03 -25.07
N SER A 38 -3.54 1.38 -23.95
CA SER A 38 -2.55 2.43 -23.92
C SER A 38 -1.18 1.93 -24.40
N ASP A 39 -0.51 2.75 -25.22
CA ASP A 39 0.90 2.60 -25.62
C ASP A 39 1.85 3.48 -24.79
N ILE A 40 1.32 4.15 -23.76
CA ILE A 40 2.08 5.10 -22.96
C ILE A 40 3.11 4.38 -22.10
N ARG A 41 4.38 4.78 -22.25
CA ARG A 41 5.46 4.39 -21.33
C ARG A 41 5.54 5.38 -20.17
N VAL A 42 5.32 4.92 -18.96
CA VAL A 42 5.45 5.72 -17.73
C VAL A 42 6.89 5.65 -17.22
N ARG A 43 7.49 6.82 -16.94
CA ARG A 43 8.88 6.95 -16.45
C ARG A 43 8.93 7.21 -14.95
N GLY A 44 8.40 6.29 -14.17
CA GLY A 44 8.45 6.31 -12.71
C GLY A 44 7.12 6.03 -12.04
N ALA A 45 7.16 5.81 -10.72
CA ALA A 45 5.97 5.70 -9.87
C ALA A 45 5.71 7.04 -9.17
N TRP A 46 4.82 7.87 -9.74
CA TRP A 46 4.64 9.26 -9.30
C TRP A 46 3.29 9.53 -8.62
N ASN A 47 2.36 8.56 -8.59
CA ASN A 47 1.11 8.61 -7.84
C ASN A 47 0.69 7.21 -7.38
N ASN A 48 -0.43 7.08 -6.66
CA ASN A 48 -0.91 5.79 -6.15
C ASN A 48 -1.41 4.80 -7.22
N TYR A 49 -1.73 5.26 -8.43
CA TYR A 49 -2.03 4.39 -9.56
C TYR A 49 -0.77 3.77 -10.18
N GLU A 50 0.37 4.45 -10.11
CA GLU A 50 1.62 3.95 -10.66
C GLU A 50 2.45 3.20 -9.61
N GLY A 51 3.23 2.20 -10.05
CA GLY A 51 4.00 1.33 -9.16
C GLY A 51 4.98 0.45 -9.94
N LEU A 52 5.32 -0.71 -9.37
CA LEU A 52 6.05 -1.76 -10.05
C LEU A 52 5.23 -2.28 -11.24
N PRO A 53 5.86 -2.64 -12.37
CA PRO A 53 5.13 -3.29 -13.44
C PRO A 53 4.56 -4.65 -12.97
N PRO A 54 3.41 -5.10 -13.49
CA PRO A 54 2.79 -6.36 -13.06
C PRO A 54 3.70 -7.60 -13.20
N ASP A 55 4.61 -7.58 -14.17
CA ASP A 55 5.60 -8.62 -14.45
C ASP A 55 6.95 -8.39 -13.76
N PHE A 56 7.02 -7.51 -12.75
CA PHE A 56 8.25 -7.30 -11.99
C PHE A 56 8.67 -8.58 -11.24
N ASP A 57 9.91 -9.01 -11.48
CA ASP A 57 10.47 -10.29 -11.04
C ASP A 57 11.64 -10.16 -10.05
N GLN A 58 12.00 -8.93 -9.69
CA GLN A 58 13.11 -8.61 -8.78
C GLN A 58 12.62 -7.92 -7.49
N ARG A 59 11.42 -8.27 -7.02
CA ARG A 59 10.88 -7.80 -5.74
C ARG A 59 11.62 -8.48 -4.58
N LEU A 60 11.78 -7.80 -3.45
CA LEU A 60 12.57 -8.29 -2.31
C LEU A 60 12.19 -9.72 -1.89
N ASP A 61 10.90 -10.05 -1.81
CA ASP A 61 10.46 -11.42 -1.51
C ASP A 61 10.83 -12.40 -2.63
N GLN A 62 10.67 -12.03 -3.91
CA GLN A 62 11.06 -12.90 -5.03
C GLN A 62 12.56 -13.22 -5.01
N VAL A 63 13.40 -12.22 -4.76
CA VAL A 63 14.87 -12.39 -4.62
C VAL A 63 15.19 -13.26 -3.41
N LEU A 64 14.55 -13.03 -2.26
CA LEU A 64 14.78 -13.86 -1.08
C LEU A 64 14.34 -15.31 -1.31
N THR A 65 13.19 -15.54 -1.96
CA THR A 65 12.73 -16.88 -2.32
C THR A 65 13.73 -17.58 -3.24
N SER A 66 14.29 -16.89 -4.25
CA SER A 66 15.29 -17.50 -5.14
C SER A 66 16.59 -17.86 -4.42
N GLU A 67 16.94 -17.13 -3.36
CA GLU A 67 18.08 -17.41 -2.48
C GLU A 67 17.76 -18.41 -1.35
N GLY A 68 16.62 -19.11 -1.42
CA GLY A 68 16.27 -20.20 -0.51
C GLY A 68 15.63 -19.76 0.81
N TYR A 69 15.14 -18.53 0.93
CA TYR A 69 14.33 -18.10 2.07
C TYR A 69 12.89 -18.62 1.97
N ASN A 70 12.34 -19.00 3.11
CA ASN A 70 10.90 -19.17 3.27
C ASN A 70 10.24 -17.80 3.50
N THR A 71 9.59 -17.26 2.48
CA THR A 71 9.05 -15.89 2.48
C THR A 71 7.53 -15.88 2.68
N LYS A 72 7.03 -14.97 3.53
CA LYS A 72 5.60 -14.71 3.71
C LYS A 72 5.32 -13.21 3.67
N VAL A 73 4.34 -12.81 2.85
CA VAL A 73 3.96 -11.41 2.66
C VAL A 73 2.48 -11.24 2.98
N LEU A 74 2.17 -10.52 4.06
CA LEU A 74 0.81 -10.36 4.58
C LEU A 74 0.33 -8.90 4.52
N GLY A 75 -0.99 -8.73 4.51
CA GLY A 75 -1.65 -7.42 4.57
C GLY A 75 -1.59 -6.65 3.24
N LYS A 76 -1.40 -5.32 3.31
CA LYS A 76 -1.44 -4.42 2.14
C LYS A 76 -0.30 -4.66 1.16
N ARG A 77 -0.67 -4.87 -0.12
CA ARG A 77 0.23 -5.23 -1.22
C ARG A 77 0.20 -4.30 -2.43
N ASP A 78 -0.30 -3.09 -2.24
CA ASP A 78 -0.50 -2.09 -3.29
C ASP A 78 0.82 -1.44 -3.74
N TRP A 79 1.72 -2.22 -4.33
CA TRP A 79 2.97 -1.75 -4.94
C TRP A 79 2.99 -1.85 -6.47
N THR A 80 1.96 -2.44 -7.08
CA THR A 80 1.88 -2.69 -8.53
C THR A 80 1.09 -1.59 -9.23
N ALA A 81 1.57 -1.15 -10.40
CA ALA A 81 0.87 -0.22 -11.26
C ALA A 81 -0.54 -0.74 -11.62
N GLY A 82 -1.56 0.12 -11.50
CA GLY A 82 -2.96 -0.20 -11.75
C GLY A 82 -3.69 -0.85 -10.57
N SER A 83 -3.03 -1.02 -9.41
CA SER A 83 -3.66 -1.59 -8.20
C SER A 83 -4.60 -0.62 -7.46
N HIS A 84 -4.64 0.65 -7.90
CA HIS A 84 -5.60 1.66 -7.44
C HIS A 84 -6.53 2.06 -8.58
N THR A 85 -7.62 2.77 -8.27
CA THR A 85 -8.60 3.17 -9.28
C THR A 85 -8.01 4.20 -10.26
N LEU A 86 -8.47 4.20 -11.52
CA LEU A 86 -8.05 5.19 -12.52
C LEU A 86 -8.33 6.64 -12.05
N ASN A 87 -9.35 6.84 -11.22
CA ASN A 87 -9.68 8.11 -10.57
C ASN A 87 -8.48 8.70 -9.81
N VAL A 88 -7.73 7.87 -9.08
CA VAL A 88 -6.51 8.29 -8.34
C VAL A 88 -5.47 8.90 -9.29
N ARG A 89 -5.31 8.31 -10.49
CA ARG A 89 -4.39 8.84 -11.51
C ARG A 89 -4.84 10.18 -12.04
N LEU A 90 -6.11 10.29 -12.42
CA LEU A 90 -6.67 11.51 -13.01
C LEU A 90 -6.62 12.66 -11.99
N ASN A 91 -7.06 12.42 -10.76
CA ASN A 91 -7.07 13.41 -9.69
C ASN A 91 -5.66 13.92 -9.36
N SER A 92 -4.63 13.08 -9.49
CA SER A 92 -3.24 13.51 -9.28
C SER A 92 -2.80 14.65 -10.22
N TRP A 93 -3.44 14.79 -11.39
CA TRP A 93 -3.22 15.91 -12.32
C TRP A 93 -4.24 17.04 -12.16
N THR A 94 -5.48 16.70 -11.83
CA THR A 94 -6.61 17.63 -11.98
C THR A 94 -7.10 18.22 -10.66
N MET A 95 -6.62 17.76 -9.50
CA MET A 95 -7.18 18.15 -8.19
C MET A 95 -7.05 19.65 -7.88
N TYR A 96 -6.07 20.35 -8.48
CA TYR A 96 -5.85 21.79 -8.25
C TYR A 96 -6.14 22.66 -9.49
N THR A 97 -6.61 22.05 -10.58
CA THR A 97 -6.91 22.79 -11.80
C THR A 97 -8.35 23.27 -11.78
N HIS A 98 -8.54 24.58 -11.96
CA HIS A 98 -9.85 25.18 -12.21
C HIS A 98 -10.28 24.87 -13.64
N PHE A 99 -10.93 23.73 -13.86
CA PHE A 99 -11.60 23.46 -15.13
C PHE A 99 -12.82 24.39 -15.30
N PRO A 100 -13.24 24.72 -16.54
CA PRO A 100 -14.46 25.50 -16.79
C PRO A 100 -15.75 24.79 -16.36
N TYR A 101 -15.64 23.58 -15.79
CA TYR A 101 -16.72 22.82 -15.17
C TYR A 101 -16.50 22.79 -13.66
N ASN A 102 -17.59 22.88 -12.89
CA ASN A 102 -17.55 22.76 -11.43
C ASN A 102 -17.26 21.30 -11.04
N ILE A 103 -15.98 20.94 -11.10
CA ILE A 103 -15.41 19.66 -10.70
C ILE A 103 -15.78 19.37 -9.24
N THR A 104 -15.75 20.35 -8.36
CA THR A 104 -16.25 20.20 -6.97
C THR A 104 -17.75 19.91 -6.84
N ALA A 105 -18.60 20.25 -7.82
CA ALA A 105 -20.02 19.92 -7.78
C ALA A 105 -20.35 18.53 -8.35
N ASN A 106 -19.61 18.04 -9.34
CA ASN A 106 -19.96 16.80 -10.08
C ASN A 106 -18.80 15.80 -10.33
N GLY A 107 -17.56 16.12 -9.99
CA GLY A 107 -16.40 15.28 -10.30
C GLY A 107 -15.11 15.98 -9.96
N GLY A 108 -14.72 15.90 -8.70
CA GLY A 108 -13.64 16.63 -8.04
C GLY A 108 -13.49 16.08 -6.64
N TRP A 109 -12.32 16.22 -6.06
CA TRP A 109 -11.88 15.51 -4.86
C TRP A 109 -12.78 15.71 -3.63
N THR A 110 -13.87 14.96 -3.53
CA THR A 110 -14.68 14.80 -2.31
C THR A 110 -14.06 13.78 -1.34
N ASP A 111 -12.97 13.12 -1.74
CA ASP A 111 -12.25 12.18 -0.88
C ASP A 111 -11.56 12.87 0.31
N GLU A 112 -11.30 14.19 0.25
CA GLU A 112 -10.81 14.97 1.40
C GLU A 112 -11.55 16.32 1.62
N THR A 113 -12.44 16.78 0.73
CA THR A 113 -13.29 17.95 1.07
C THR A 113 -14.40 17.60 2.05
N ASP A 114 -14.84 16.33 2.06
CA ASP A 114 -15.65 15.81 3.15
C ASP A 114 -14.71 15.11 4.14
N CYS A 115 -14.50 15.75 5.30
CA CYS A 115 -14.21 14.99 6.50
C CYS A 115 -15.35 13.96 6.65
N LYS A 116 -15.13 12.71 6.21
CA LYS A 116 -16.12 11.62 6.35
C LYS A 116 -16.53 11.36 7.81
N GLY A 117 -15.84 12.01 8.74
CA GLY A 117 -16.23 12.27 10.11
C GLY A 117 -15.01 12.72 10.91
N ASN A 118 -15.21 13.13 12.15
CA ASN A 118 -14.13 13.08 13.12
C ASN A 118 -13.64 11.62 13.23
N GLY A 119 -12.37 11.42 13.59
CA GLY A 119 -11.89 10.10 13.97
C GLY A 119 -12.85 9.48 14.98
N SER A 120 -13.38 8.29 14.70
CA SER A 120 -14.42 7.70 15.53
C SER A 120 -13.80 6.79 16.58
N VAL A 121 -14.21 6.98 17.84
CA VAL A 121 -14.02 5.99 18.89
C VAL A 121 -15.19 5.02 18.77
N SER A 122 -14.95 3.78 18.38
CA SER A 122 -16.00 2.76 18.39
C SER A 122 -15.73 1.84 19.56
N LYS A 123 -16.77 1.42 20.30
CA LYS A 123 -16.58 0.45 21.39
C LYS A 123 -15.99 -0.84 20.83
N GLY A 124 -14.70 -1.02 20.99
CA GLY A 124 -14.12 -2.36 21.01
C GLY A 124 -14.71 -3.10 22.21
N GLY A 125 -15.08 -4.36 22.03
CA GLY A 125 -15.63 -5.17 23.10
C GLY A 125 -17.15 -5.12 23.25
N GLY A 126 -17.82 -6.19 22.85
CA GLY A 126 -19.11 -6.57 23.44
C GLY A 126 -19.02 -6.75 24.97
N PRO A 127 -20.05 -7.28 25.66
CA PRO A 127 -20.12 -7.38 27.14
C PRO A 127 -18.97 -8.13 27.84
N ARG A 128 -18.02 -8.68 27.08
CA ARG A 128 -16.80 -9.40 27.52
C ARG A 128 -15.49 -8.84 26.96
N GLY A 129 -15.47 -7.68 26.29
CA GLY A 129 -14.24 -7.15 25.67
C GLY A 129 -13.85 -7.76 24.31
N ASN A 130 -14.71 -8.57 23.69
CA ASN A 130 -14.46 -9.15 22.36
C ASN A 130 -14.84 -8.19 21.20
N GLY A 131 -13.90 -7.99 20.27
CA GLY A 131 -14.06 -7.22 19.02
C GLY A 131 -13.16 -5.98 18.92
N THR A 132 -12.60 -5.70 17.74
CA THR A 132 -11.70 -4.57 17.50
C THR A 132 -12.03 -3.87 16.18
N VAL A 133 -11.93 -2.53 16.13
CA VAL A 133 -12.09 -1.78 14.87
C VAL A 133 -11.03 -2.10 13.80
N HIS A 134 -10.03 -2.91 14.15
CA HIS A 134 -8.92 -3.31 13.27
C HIS A 134 -8.89 -4.83 13.04
N ASP A 135 -10.05 -5.50 12.97
CA ASP A 135 -10.15 -6.95 12.80
C ASP A 135 -9.30 -7.47 11.63
N ASP A 136 -9.24 -6.72 10.52
CA ASP A 136 -8.41 -7.03 9.35
C ASP A 136 -6.91 -7.04 9.69
N ASP A 137 -6.40 -6.00 10.36
CA ASP A 137 -4.98 -5.96 10.76
C ASP A 137 -4.67 -7.02 11.81
N TRP A 138 -5.58 -7.30 12.74
CA TRP A 138 -5.40 -8.39 13.70
C TRP A 138 -5.44 -9.76 13.03
N SER A 139 -6.19 -9.94 11.94
CA SER A 139 -6.17 -11.17 11.15
C SER A 139 -4.80 -11.39 10.52
N VAL A 140 -4.19 -10.32 9.99
CA VAL A 140 -2.83 -10.32 9.44
C VAL A 140 -1.80 -10.68 10.52
N VAL A 141 -1.93 -10.14 11.72
CA VAL A 141 -1.06 -10.51 12.86
C VAL A 141 -1.22 -11.98 13.23
N ARG A 142 -2.46 -12.47 13.35
CA ARG A 142 -2.73 -13.87 13.70
C ARG A 142 -2.16 -14.84 12.67
N GLU A 143 -2.35 -14.56 11.38
CA GLU A 143 -1.78 -15.38 10.30
C GLU A 143 -0.24 -15.41 10.37
N GLY A 144 0.40 -14.28 10.69
CA GLY A 144 1.85 -14.23 10.91
C GLY A 144 2.29 -15.10 12.10
N LEU A 145 1.56 -15.03 13.22
CA LEU A 145 1.85 -15.81 14.42
C LEU A 145 1.64 -17.32 14.22
N GLU A 146 0.69 -17.73 13.39
CA GLU A 146 0.46 -19.14 13.05
C GLU A 146 1.55 -19.68 12.12
N TRP A 147 2.05 -18.85 11.20
CA TRP A 147 3.07 -19.23 10.23
C TRP A 147 4.49 -19.30 10.82
N LEU A 148 4.84 -18.36 11.71
CA LEU A 148 6.21 -18.21 12.25
C LEU A 148 6.78 -19.49 12.88
N PRO A 149 6.07 -20.25 13.74
CA PRO A 149 6.60 -21.49 14.32
C PRO A 149 6.93 -22.55 13.27
N GLN A 150 6.14 -22.63 12.19
CA GLN A 150 6.35 -23.58 11.11
C GLN A 150 7.58 -23.17 10.29
N ALA A 151 7.72 -21.88 9.98
CA ALA A 151 8.88 -21.34 9.28
C ALA A 151 10.18 -21.54 10.08
N ALA A 152 10.12 -21.38 11.41
CA ALA A 152 11.27 -21.52 12.31
C ALA A 152 11.74 -22.97 12.52
N GLN A 153 10.88 -23.97 12.25
CA GLN A 153 11.26 -25.39 12.31
C GLN A 153 12.05 -25.84 11.08
N GLY A 154 11.93 -25.11 9.97
CA GLY A 154 12.65 -25.42 8.74
C GLY A 154 14.15 -25.10 8.84
N PRO A 155 15.01 -25.77 8.06
CA PRO A 155 16.44 -25.45 7.98
C PRO A 155 16.72 -24.14 7.21
N GLN A 156 15.71 -23.59 6.52
CA GLN A 156 15.81 -22.38 5.71
C GLN A 156 15.64 -21.13 6.58
N PRO A 157 16.34 -20.03 6.29
CA PRO A 157 16.00 -18.73 6.88
C PRO A 157 14.61 -18.29 6.41
N PHE A 158 13.93 -17.47 7.20
CA PHE A 158 12.59 -16.98 6.86
C PHE A 158 12.55 -15.45 6.77
N PHE A 159 11.61 -14.95 5.98
CA PHE A 159 11.30 -13.52 5.87
C PHE A 159 9.79 -13.31 5.97
N LEU A 160 9.36 -12.49 6.93
CA LEU A 160 7.97 -12.10 7.11
C LEU A 160 7.82 -10.61 6.88
N TYR A 161 6.94 -10.23 5.95
CA TYR A 161 6.44 -8.87 5.82
C TYR A 161 5.02 -8.76 6.36
N GLN A 162 4.82 -7.81 7.28
CA GLN A 162 3.52 -7.52 7.91
C GLN A 162 3.02 -6.14 7.49
N GLY A 163 2.27 -6.08 6.39
CA GLY A 163 1.73 -4.83 5.83
C GLY A 163 0.42 -4.40 6.48
N MET A 164 0.49 -3.72 7.63
CA MET A 164 -0.72 -3.22 8.30
C MET A 164 -1.40 -2.08 7.50
N THR A 165 -2.70 -1.96 7.69
CA THR A 165 -3.54 -0.89 7.14
C THR A 165 -3.53 0.33 8.04
N ILE A 166 -3.53 0.15 9.37
CA ILE A 166 -3.34 1.26 10.30
C ILE A 166 -2.02 2.02 10.02
N VAL A 167 -2.00 3.35 10.09
CA VAL A 167 -3.09 4.27 10.49
C VAL A 167 -3.84 4.88 9.29
N HIS A 168 -3.90 4.20 8.14
CA HIS A 168 -4.56 4.75 6.94
C HIS A 168 -6.03 5.11 7.23
N PRO A 169 -6.52 6.28 6.79
CA PRO A 169 -7.92 6.67 6.96
C PRO A 169 -8.92 5.63 6.42
N PRO A 170 -10.15 5.60 6.98
CA PRO A 170 -10.66 6.49 8.05
C PRO A 170 -10.04 6.17 9.41
N TYR A 171 -9.66 7.20 10.18
CA TYR A 171 -9.09 7.02 11.51
C TYR A 171 -10.17 6.49 12.47
N ARG A 172 -9.99 5.26 12.93
CA ARG A 172 -10.84 4.63 13.95
C ARG A 172 -9.96 4.15 15.08
N THR A 173 -10.39 4.41 16.31
CA THR A 173 -9.76 3.85 17.52
C THR A 173 -10.81 3.14 18.35
N ASN A 174 -10.36 2.14 19.12
CA ASN A 174 -11.14 1.58 20.21
C ASN A 174 -11.11 2.51 21.43
#